data_AF-A0A1G0FS78-F1
#
_entry.id   AF-A0A1G0FS78-F1
#
_cell.length_a   1.000
_cell.length_b   1.000
_cell.length_c   1.000
_cell.angle_alpha   90.00
_cell.angle_beta   90.00
_cell.angle_gamma   90.00
#
_symmetry.space_group_name_H-M   'P 1'
#
loop_
_entity.id
_entity.type
_entity.pdbx_description
1 polymer ?
#
loop_
_entity_poly.entity_id
_entity_poly.type
_entity_poly.pdbx_seq_one_letter_code
_entity_poly.pdbx_strand_id
1 'polypeptide(L)' 'MSRSRWGIVLGAVGLVILAASLLADRVGLGAVQGVFGWKQIIGAVVGVALLAWGGWMAKRA' A
#
# COMPACT_ATOMS: atom_id res chain seq x y z
N MET A 1 13.94 13.93 -11.19
CA MET A 1 13.28 14.04 -9.86
C MET A 1 14.30 13.67 -8.77
N SER A 2 14.35 14.37 -7.64
CA SER A 2 15.26 14.02 -6.54
C SER A 2 14.86 12.70 -5.88
N ARG A 3 15.82 12.01 -5.24
CA ARG A 3 15.58 10.74 -4.52
C ARG A 3 14.46 10.87 -3.47
N SER A 4 14.34 12.03 -2.82
CA SER A 4 13.28 12.28 -1.83
C SER A 4 11.90 12.38 -2.48
N ARG A 5 11.77 13.00 -3.67
CA ARG A 5 10.49 13.02 -4.40
C ARG A 5 10.04 11.62 -4.83
N TRP A 6 10.97 10.77 -5.27
CA TRP A 6 10.67 9.37 -5.58
C TRP A 6 10.24 8.59 -4.34
N GLY A 7 10.89 8.79 -3.20
CA GLY A 7 10.50 8.19 -1.92
C GLY A 7 9.07 8.54 -1.50
N ILE A 8 8.71 9.83 -1.61
CA ILE A 8 7.36 10.31 -1.30
C ILE A 8 6.31 9.68 -2.24
N VAL A 9 6.57 9.66 -3.55
CA VAL A 9 5.63 9.05 -4.52
C VAL A 9 5.45 7.56 -4.25
N LEU A 10 6.54 6.83 -4.02
CA LEU A 10 6.47 5.39 -3.75
C LEU A 10 5.72 5.11 -2.44
N GLY A 11 5.97 5.93 -1.42
CA GLY A 11 5.27 5.85 -0.14
C GLY A 11 3.76 6.12 -0.30
N ALA A 12 3.39 7.15 -1.05
CA ALA A 12 2.00 7.47 -1.34
C ALA A 12 1.28 6.34 -2.09
N VAL A 13 1.93 5.76 -3.10
CA VAL A 13 1.40 4.59 -3.83
C VAL A 13 1.21 3.39 -2.89
N GLY A 14 2.21 3.09 -2.04
CA GLY A 14 2.11 2.04 -1.04
C GLY A 14 0.95 2.24 -0.07
N LEU A 15 0.75 3.48 0.40
CA LEU A 15 -0.37 3.84 1.28
C LEU A 15 -1.73 3.58 0.61
N VAL A 16 -1.89 3.99 -0.65
CA VAL A 16 -3.14 3.81 -1.39
C VAL A 16 -3.45 2.33 -1.59
N ILE A 17 -2.45 1.52 -1.97
CA ILE A 17 -2.61 0.08 -2.14
C ILE A 17 -2.99 -0.59 -0.81
N LEU A 18 -2.32 -0.22 0.28
CA LEU A 18 -2.62 -0.74 1.61
C LEU A 18 -4.06 -0.39 2.02
N ALA A 19 -4.46 0.88 1.88
CA ALA A 19 -5.80 1.33 2.21
C ALA A 19 -6.87 0.61 1.36
N ALA A 20 -6.65 0.51 0.05
CA ALA A 20 -7.57 -0.21 -0.85
C ALA A 20 -7.70 -1.68 -0.47
N SER A 21 -6.61 -2.33 -0.06
CA SER A 21 -6.62 -3.75 0.34
C SER A 21 -7.36 -3.97 1.65
N LEU A 22 -7.14 -3.10 2.64
CA LEU A 22 -7.81 -3.15 3.94
C LEU A 22 -9.29 -2.80 3.85
N LEU A 23 -9.65 -1.89 2.94
CA LEU A 23 -11.02 -1.44 2.75
C LEU A 23 -11.77 -2.24 1.68
N ALA A 24 -11.14 -3.22 1.01
CA ALA A 24 -11.71 -3.94 -0.12
C ALA A 24 -13.09 -4.55 0.20
N ASP A 25 -13.30 -5.03 1.42
CA ASP A 25 -14.61 -5.58 1.84
C ASP A 25 -15.69 -4.50 1.94
N ARG A 26 -15.33 -3.28 2.36
CA ARG A 26 -16.28 -2.17 2.47
C ARG A 26 -16.65 -1.55 1.12
N VAL A 27 -15.75 -1.63 0.15
CA VAL A 27 -16.00 -1.15 -1.23
C VAL A 27 -16.51 -2.25 -2.18
N GLY A 28 -16.80 -3.45 -1.67
CA GLY A 28 -17.32 -4.56 -2.47
C GLY A 28 -16.32 -5.16 -3.46
N LEU A 29 -15.02 -4.93 -3.26
CA LEU A 29 -13.93 -5.54 -4.03
C LEU A 29 -13.47 -6.89 -3.44
N GLY A 30 -13.88 -7.21 -2.21
CA GLY A 30 -13.70 -8.52 -1.59
C GLY A 30 -14.62 -9.57 -2.24
N ALA A 31 -14.08 -10.77 -2.53
CA ALA A 31 -14.85 -11.85 -3.14
C ALA A 31 -15.90 -12.44 -2.19
N VAL A 32 -15.64 -12.38 -0.88
CA VAL A 32 -16.55 -12.80 0.20
C VAL A 32 -16.52 -11.72 1.27
N GLN A 33 -17.64 -11.06 1.52
CA GLN A 33 -17.73 -10.01 2.53
C GLN A 33 -17.37 -10.56 3.91
N GLY A 34 -16.46 -9.87 4.61
CA GLY A 34 -16.04 -10.22 5.98
C GLY A 34 -14.93 -11.27 6.06
N VAL A 35 -14.44 -11.79 4.93
CA VAL A 35 -13.27 -12.67 4.90
C VAL A 35 -12.13 -11.96 4.21
N PHE A 36 -11.03 -11.77 4.93
CA PHE A 36 -9.83 -11.18 4.39
C PHE A 36 -9.15 -12.15 3.41
N GLY A 37 -9.49 -12.03 2.14
CA GLY A 37 -9.06 -12.93 1.08
C GLY A 37 -7.57 -12.79 0.75
N TRP A 38 -7.01 -13.82 0.12
CA TRP A 38 -5.59 -13.88 -0.26
C TRP A 38 -5.14 -12.66 -1.08
N LYS A 39 -6.01 -12.08 -1.92
CA LYS A 39 -5.73 -10.86 -2.70
C LYS A 39 -5.54 -9.63 -1.81
N GLN A 40 -6.35 -9.49 -0.77
CA GLN A 40 -6.24 -8.40 0.21
C GLN A 40 -4.98 -8.55 1.05
N ILE A 41 -4.59 -9.78 1.40
CA ILE A 41 -3.33 -10.06 2.10
C ILE A 41 -2.14 -9.62 1.24
N ILE A 42 -2.08 -10.07 -0.03
CA ILE A 42 -0.99 -9.70 -0.94
C ILE A 42 -0.93 -8.18 -1.12
N GLY A 43 -2.08 -7.55 -1.39
CA GLY A 43 -2.14 -6.10 -1.55
C GLY A 43 -1.70 -5.35 -0.28
N ALA A 44 -2.11 -5.80 0.90
CA ALA A 44 -1.68 -5.21 2.17
C ALA A 44 -0.16 -5.37 2.39
N VAL A 45 0.41 -6.55 2.13
CA VAL A 45 1.85 -6.80 2.26
C VAL A 45 2.65 -5.93 1.30
N VAL A 46 2.24 -5.85 0.03
CA VAL A 46 2.90 -5.00 -0.97
C VAL A 46 2.77 -3.52 -0.61
N GLY A 47 1.59 -3.09 -0.15
CA GLY A 47 1.35 -1.73 0.29
C GLY A 47 2.26 -1.32 1.45
N VAL A 48 2.39 -2.18 2.47
CA VAL A 48 3.30 -1.97 3.61
C VAL A 48 4.76 -1.90 3.14
N ALA A 49 5.19 -2.83 2.27
CA ALA A 49 6.56 -2.85 1.76
C ALA A 49 6.92 -1.57 1.00
N LEU A 50 6.04 -1.10 0.11
CA LEU A 50 6.22 0.14 -0.65
C LEU A 50 6.20 1.37 0.25
N LEU A 51 5.30 1.41 1.24
CA LEU A 51 5.22 2.48 2.22
C LEU A 51 6.51 2.60 3.03
N ALA A 52 7.01 1.46 3.55
CA ALA A 52 8.24 1.40 4.32
C ALA A 52 9.47 1.79 3.48
N TRP A 53 9.58 1.24 2.27
CA TRP A 53 10.69 1.52 1.36
C TRP A 53 10.68 2.98 0.87
N GLY A 54 9.51 3.50 0.50
CA GLY A 54 9.33 4.90 0.12
C GLY A 54 9.69 5.86 1.25
N GLY A 55 9.20 5.60 2.46
CA GLY A 55 9.53 6.39 3.65
C GLY A 55 11.02 6.35 4.01
N TRP A 56 11.66 5.19 3.86
CA TRP A 56 13.10 5.05 4.07
C TRP A 56 13.93 5.83 3.04
N MET A 57 13.56 5.78 1.76
CA MET A 57 14.22 6.56 0.71
C MET A 57 14.03 8.07 0.93
N ALA A 58 12.83 8.49 1.33
CA ALA A 58 12.53 9.89 1.61
C ALA A 58 13.35 10.44 2.79
N LYS A 59 13.60 9.63 3.83
CA LYS A 59 14.45 10.02 4.97
C LYS A 59 15.94 10.11 4.64
N ARG A 60 16.40 9.39 3.61
CA ARG A 60 17.83 9.29 3.24
C ARG A 60 18.25 10.24 2.11
N ALA A 61 17.36 11.09 1.63
CA ALA A 61 17.55 11.89 0.44
C ALA A 61 17.39 13.38 0.71
#